data_AF-I3SFR3-F1
#
_entry.id   AF-I3SFR3-F1
#
_cell.length_a   1.000
_cell.length_b   1.000
_cell.length_c   1.000
_cell.angle_alpha   90.00
_cell.angle_beta   90.00
_cell.angle_gamma   90.00
#
_symmetry.space_group_name_H-M   'P 1'
#
loop_
_entity.id
_entity.type
_entity.pdbx_description
1 polymer ?
#
loop_
_entity_poly.entity_id
_entity_poly.type
_entity_poly.pdbx_seq_one_letter_code
_entity_poly.pdbx_strand_id
1 'polypeptide(L)'
;MYVTRPLSLYKKSEEALSLPPPEGPNSGVLVIQDNDLKPTSCFGLGEYHEVKGLPFPQNMNLELFYRSGISLNRTTHKHNVAFIPVLNQPLSSNQYYVIHLHGKKRGEAYNNSKEEDVDTFCFYNSVSEVPLHPLDISDKYQEFEIYPRRSKVTLRSGFSAKSVAEDGYPPRFLSRRWKLSASTSSDSSLGEASRVDDSLRAGKPEFNFT
;
A
#
# COMPACT_ATOMS: atom_id res chain seq x y z
N MET A 1 -8.29 -14.21 -3.73
CA MET A 1 -7.44 -14.83 -2.68
C MET A 1 -6.05 -14.24 -2.73
N TYR A 2 -5.49 -13.81 -1.60
CA TYR A 2 -4.11 -13.36 -1.54
C TYR A 2 -3.17 -14.51 -1.18
N VAL A 3 -1.99 -14.55 -1.78
CA VAL A 3 -0.83 -15.29 -1.27
C VAL A 3 0.14 -14.29 -0.66
N THR A 4 0.95 -14.72 0.30
CA THR A 4 2.00 -13.86 0.87
C THR A 4 3.36 -14.26 0.31
N ARG A 5 4.23 -13.29 0.04
CA ARG A 5 5.62 -13.53 -0.40
C ARG A 5 6.58 -12.62 0.38
N PRO A 6 7.80 -13.09 0.69
CA PRO A 6 8.77 -12.28 1.42
C PRO A 6 9.27 -11.09 0.59
N LEU A 7 9.48 -9.95 1.22
CA LEU A 7 9.98 -8.73 0.58
C LEU A 7 11.38 -8.93 -0.01
N SER A 8 12.23 -9.74 0.65
CA SER A 8 13.59 -10.04 0.18
C SER A 8 13.63 -10.66 -1.21
N LEU A 9 12.62 -11.45 -1.58
CA LEU A 9 12.49 -12.07 -2.90
C LEU A 9 12.45 -10.98 -3.99
N TYR A 10 11.61 -9.97 -3.79
CA TYR A 10 11.44 -8.87 -4.75
C TYR A 10 12.60 -7.88 -4.76
N LYS A 11 13.36 -7.77 -3.67
CA LYS A 11 14.58 -6.95 -3.64
C LYS A 11 15.75 -7.61 -4.38
N LYS A 12 15.77 -8.94 -4.47
CA LYS A 12 16.81 -9.70 -5.18
C LYS A 12 16.54 -9.81 -6.68
N SER A 13 15.27 -9.80 -7.10
CA SER A 13 14.89 -9.92 -8.51
C SER A 13 13.74 -8.98 -8.87
N GLU A 14 14.00 -8.03 -9.76
CA GLU A 14 12.96 -7.14 -10.31
C GLU A 14 11.98 -7.91 -11.21
N GLU A 15 12.43 -8.98 -11.87
CA GLU A 15 11.59 -9.83 -12.73
C GLU A 15 10.44 -10.44 -11.93
N ALA A 16 10.68 -10.77 -10.66
CA ALA A 16 9.67 -11.32 -9.77
C ALA A 16 8.50 -10.36 -9.52
N LEU A 17 8.69 -9.04 -9.65
CA LEU A 17 7.62 -8.05 -9.50
C LEU A 17 6.63 -8.09 -10.67
N SER A 18 7.09 -8.49 -11.85
CA SER A 18 6.29 -8.55 -13.08
C SER A 18 5.58 -9.88 -13.26
N LEU A 19 5.81 -10.85 -12.37
CA LEU A 19 5.09 -12.12 -12.41
C LEU A 19 3.60 -11.89 -12.14
N PRO A 20 2.71 -12.58 -12.87
CA PRO A 20 1.29 -12.49 -12.63
C PRO A 20 0.94 -13.03 -11.23
N PRO A 21 -0.14 -12.54 -10.62
CA PRO A 21 -0.64 -13.11 -9.37
C PRO A 21 -1.04 -14.59 -9.55
N PRO A 22 -1.20 -15.35 -8.46
CA PRO A 22 -1.61 -16.76 -8.51
C PRO A 22 -2.87 -17.00 -9.34
N GLU A 23 -3.06 -18.20 -9.86
CA GLU A 23 -4.22 -18.47 -10.71
C GLU A 23 -5.54 -18.38 -9.93
N GLY A 24 -6.56 -17.87 -10.62
CA GLY A 24 -7.92 -17.71 -10.11
C GLY A 24 -8.40 -16.25 -10.19
N PRO A 25 -9.72 -16.01 -10.29
CA PRO A 25 -10.26 -14.66 -10.28
C PRO A 25 -10.01 -13.99 -8.92
N ASN A 26 -9.78 -12.68 -8.95
CA ASN A 26 -9.58 -11.85 -7.77
C ASN A 26 -8.42 -12.35 -6.90
N SER A 27 -7.33 -12.79 -7.54
CA SER A 27 -6.11 -13.24 -6.88
C SER A 27 -5.10 -12.10 -6.72
N GLY A 28 -4.24 -12.17 -5.72
CA GLY A 28 -3.25 -11.13 -5.48
C GLY A 28 -2.08 -11.60 -4.64
N VAL A 29 -1.11 -10.72 -4.47
CA VAL A 29 0.07 -10.98 -3.64
C VAL A 29 0.17 -9.94 -2.54
N LEU A 30 0.30 -10.38 -1.30
CA LEU A 30 0.74 -9.57 -0.18
C LEU A 30 2.23 -9.79 0.03
N VAL A 31 2.93 -8.73 0.40
CA VAL A 31 4.35 -8.73 0.66
C VAL A 31 4.55 -8.65 2.17
N ILE A 32 5.36 -9.56 2.72
CA ILE A 32 5.68 -9.59 4.14
C ILE A 32 7.14 -9.20 4.33
N GLN A 33 7.42 -8.33 5.30
CA GLN A 33 8.79 -8.13 5.76
C GLN A 33 9.26 -9.42 6.43
N ASP A 34 10.33 -9.98 5.87
CA ASP A 34 11.04 -11.15 6.38
C ASP A 34 12.33 -10.77 7.10
N ASN A 35 12.85 -11.71 7.90
CA ASN A 35 14.02 -11.49 8.76
C ASN A 35 15.34 -11.32 7.97
N ASP A 36 15.40 -11.75 6.71
CA ASP A 36 16.59 -11.61 5.86
C ASP A 36 16.92 -10.15 5.58
N LEU A 37 15.90 -9.30 5.50
CA LEU A 37 16.02 -7.86 5.44
C LEU A 37 15.93 -7.29 6.86
N LYS A 38 16.95 -7.52 7.69
CA LYS A 38 17.05 -6.82 8.98
C LYS A 38 17.00 -5.32 8.72
N PRO A 39 16.02 -4.57 9.28
CA PRO A 39 16.05 -3.12 9.17
C PRO A 39 17.35 -2.64 9.81
N THR A 40 18.19 -1.97 9.03
CA THR A 40 19.42 -1.36 9.56
C THR A 40 19.00 -0.20 10.46
N SER A 41 18.68 -0.50 11.72
CA SER A 41 18.45 0.49 12.75
C SER A 41 19.78 1.16 13.05
N CYS A 42 20.02 2.34 12.48
CA CYS A 42 21.09 3.20 12.94
C CYS A 42 20.78 3.61 14.40
N PHE A 43 21.69 3.29 15.33
CA PHE A 43 21.73 3.75 16.73
C PHE A 43 20.83 3.07 17.77
N GLY A 44 20.43 1.80 17.59
CA GLY A 44 19.90 0.99 18.71
C GLY A 44 18.61 1.50 19.39
N LEU A 45 17.86 2.40 18.75
CA LEU A 45 16.53 2.83 19.17
C LEU A 45 15.51 2.05 18.35
N GLY A 46 14.64 1.29 19.03
CA GLY A 46 13.77 0.28 18.43
C GLY A 46 12.96 0.69 17.20
N GLU A 47 12.85 -0.28 16.29
CA GLU A 47 11.65 -0.66 15.53
C GLU A 47 10.96 0.35 14.60
N TYR A 48 11.57 1.50 14.28
CA TYR A 48 11.05 2.43 13.28
C TYR A 48 12.04 2.60 12.12
N HIS A 49 11.63 2.26 10.90
CA HIS A 49 12.44 2.49 9.71
C HIS A 49 11.65 3.18 8.60
N GLU A 50 12.31 4.12 7.92
CA GLU A 50 11.73 4.78 6.75
C GLU A 50 11.72 3.81 5.56
N VAL A 51 10.55 3.55 4.99
CA VAL A 51 10.39 2.72 3.80
C VAL A 51 10.83 3.55 2.58
N LYS A 52 11.85 3.07 1.87
CA LYS A 52 12.49 3.83 0.78
C LYS A 52 12.09 3.40 -0.62
N GLY A 53 11.40 2.27 -0.78
CA GLY A 53 11.00 1.75 -2.09
C GLY A 53 9.86 0.76 -2.01
N LEU A 54 9.29 0.47 -3.17
CA LEU A 54 8.19 -0.49 -3.36
C LEU A 54 8.73 -1.93 -3.51
N PRO A 55 7.88 -2.95 -3.36
CA PRO A 55 6.51 -2.90 -2.83
C PRO A 55 6.49 -2.67 -1.32
N PHE A 56 5.34 -2.27 -0.77
CA PHE A 56 5.19 -2.04 0.68
C PHE A 56 4.87 -3.34 1.42
N PRO A 57 5.41 -3.55 2.64
CA PRO A 57 5.09 -4.72 3.46
C PRO A 57 3.73 -4.58 4.16
N GLN A 58 2.88 -5.60 4.10
CA GLN A 58 1.54 -5.61 4.73
C GLN A 58 1.52 -6.20 6.14
N ASN A 59 2.59 -6.82 6.62
CA ASN A 59 2.72 -7.30 8.00
C ASN A 59 3.30 -6.24 8.96
N MET A 60 3.36 -4.97 8.53
CA MET A 60 3.91 -3.87 9.31
C MET A 60 2.88 -2.76 9.51
N ASN A 61 3.03 -2.04 10.61
CA ASN A 61 2.27 -0.82 10.87
C ASN A 61 2.89 0.32 10.05
N LEU A 62 2.16 0.77 9.04
CA LEU A 62 2.60 1.81 8.12
C LEU A 62 1.99 3.17 8.51
N GLU A 63 2.85 4.15 8.78
CA GLU A 63 2.47 5.54 9.02
C GLU A 63 2.95 6.40 7.86
N LEU A 64 2.01 6.91 7.07
CA LEU A 64 2.26 7.91 6.04
C LEU A 64 2.38 9.27 6.70
N PHE A 65 3.42 10.03 6.36
CA PHE A 65 3.57 11.39 6.87
C PHE A 65 4.12 12.36 5.83
N TYR A 66 3.70 13.62 5.95
CA TYR A 66 4.21 14.72 5.14
C TYR A 66 4.30 16.01 5.96
N ARG A 67 5.13 16.94 5.50
CA ARG A 67 5.28 18.25 6.14
C ARG A 67 4.64 19.32 5.27
N SER A 68 3.85 20.20 5.88
CA SER A 68 3.29 21.39 5.25
C SER A 68 3.72 22.64 6.00
N GLY A 69 3.69 23.80 5.33
CA GLY A 69 4.03 25.09 5.93
C GLY A 69 5.48 25.53 5.66
N ILE A 70 5.73 26.81 5.94
CA ILE A 70 7.00 27.50 5.63
C ILE A 70 7.69 27.85 6.94
N SER A 71 9.02 27.67 6.99
CA SER A 71 9.88 28.05 8.11
C SER A 71 9.40 27.53 9.48
N LEU A 72 9.07 28.44 10.42
CA LEU A 72 8.63 28.12 11.78
C LEU A 72 7.24 27.46 11.85
N ASN A 73 6.36 27.70 10.88
CA ASN A 73 4.98 27.17 10.87
C ASN A 73 4.90 25.80 10.18
N ARG A 74 5.90 24.94 10.39
CA ARG A 74 5.94 23.60 9.80
C ARG A 74 5.14 22.61 10.65
N THR A 75 4.06 22.10 10.08
CA THR A 75 3.25 21.03 10.67
C THR A 75 3.57 19.71 9.99
N THR A 76 3.71 18.65 10.79
CA THR A 76 3.82 17.28 10.27
C THR A 76 2.46 16.61 10.40
N HIS A 77 1.92 16.18 9.26
CA HIS A 77 0.67 15.42 9.17
C HIS A 77 0.99 13.94 9.10
N LYS A 78 0.19 13.11 9.76
CA LYS A 78 0.38 11.67 9.90
C LYS A 78 -0.93 10.94 9.61
N HIS A 79 -0.85 9.84 8.88
CA HIS A 79 -1.98 8.99 8.55
C HIS A 79 -1.56 7.52 8.72
N ASN A 80 -2.25 6.80 9.58
CA ASN A 80 -2.09 5.35 9.70
C ASN A 80 -2.91 4.68 8.61
N VAL A 81 -2.23 3.97 7.70
CA VAL A 81 -2.84 3.41 6.49
C VAL A 81 -2.33 2.01 6.22
N ALA A 82 -3.16 1.15 5.61
CA ALA A 82 -2.69 -0.07 4.97
C ALA A 82 -2.69 0.14 3.47
N PHE A 83 -1.62 -0.32 2.81
CA PHE A 83 -1.54 -0.39 1.36
C PHE A 83 -1.74 -1.84 0.94
N ILE A 84 -2.89 -2.13 0.32
CA ILE A 84 -3.24 -3.48 -0.13
C ILE A 84 -3.07 -3.52 -1.65
N PRO A 85 -2.16 -4.34 -2.21
CA PRO A 85 -1.99 -4.47 -3.66
C PRO A 85 -3.31 -4.85 -4.35
N VAL A 86 -3.59 -4.19 -5.47
CA VAL A 86 -4.80 -4.44 -6.27
C VAL A 86 -4.80 -5.88 -6.80
N LEU A 87 -5.99 -6.48 -6.85
CA LEU A 87 -6.17 -7.86 -7.31
C LEU A 87 -5.99 -7.96 -8.83
N ASN A 88 -5.60 -9.14 -9.30
CA ASN A 88 -5.39 -9.48 -10.71
C ASN A 88 -4.29 -8.65 -11.39
N GLN A 89 -3.48 -7.90 -10.62
CA GLN A 89 -2.37 -7.10 -11.12
C GLN A 89 -1.03 -7.61 -10.59
N PRO A 90 0.06 -7.53 -11.38
CA PRO A 90 1.41 -7.78 -10.88
C PRO A 90 1.83 -6.67 -9.92
N LEU A 91 2.78 -6.95 -9.02
CA LEU A 91 3.29 -5.95 -8.06
C LEU A 91 4.01 -4.79 -8.76
N SER A 92 4.55 -5.01 -9.96
CA SER A 92 5.19 -3.96 -10.79
C SER A 92 4.22 -2.87 -11.23
N SER A 93 2.91 -3.12 -11.21
CA SER A 93 1.88 -2.08 -11.45
C SER A 93 1.92 -0.98 -10.40
N ASN A 94 2.41 -1.29 -9.19
CA ASN A 94 2.39 -0.40 -8.03
C ASN A 94 0.99 0.17 -7.71
N GLN A 95 -0.05 -0.59 -8.01
CA GLN A 95 -1.43 -0.22 -7.71
C GLN A 95 -1.86 -0.78 -6.36
N TYR A 96 -2.46 0.08 -5.53
CA TYR A 96 -2.90 -0.26 -4.18
C TYR A 96 -4.27 0.33 -3.87
N TYR A 97 -5.06 -0.41 -3.10
CA TYR A 97 -6.11 0.15 -2.25
C TYR A 97 -5.45 0.75 -1.01
N VAL A 98 -5.87 1.96 -0.62
CA VAL A 98 -5.37 2.62 0.58
C VAL A 98 -6.46 2.58 1.64
N ILE A 99 -6.22 1.86 2.73
CA ILE A 99 -7.20 1.65 3.81
C ILE A 99 -6.84 2.51 5.02
N HIS A 100 -7.84 3.18 5.59
CA HIS A 100 -7.71 3.96 6.81
C HIS A 100 -7.67 3.05 8.05
N LEU A 101 -6.66 3.22 8.91
CA LEU A 101 -6.46 2.35 10.08
C LEU A 101 -6.79 2.99 11.43
N HIS A 102 -7.34 4.21 11.47
CA HIS A 102 -7.54 4.96 12.70
C HIS A 102 -9.01 5.31 12.97
N GLY A 103 -9.33 5.67 14.22
CA GLY A 103 -10.64 6.21 14.58
C GLY A 103 -11.84 5.30 14.26
N LYS A 104 -13.01 5.92 14.07
CA LYS A 104 -14.30 5.24 13.87
C LYS A 104 -14.46 4.62 12.49
N LYS A 105 -13.80 5.18 11.48
CA LYS A 105 -13.85 4.76 10.06
C LYS A 105 -12.71 3.78 9.72
N ARG A 106 -12.19 3.07 10.72
CA ARG A 106 -11.12 2.09 10.54
C ARG A 106 -11.62 0.96 9.63
N GLY A 107 -10.83 0.62 8.61
CA GLY A 107 -11.15 -0.42 7.62
C GLY A 107 -11.80 0.12 6.35
N GLU A 108 -12.16 1.40 6.29
CA GLU A 108 -12.67 2.04 5.08
C GLU A 108 -11.52 2.43 4.14
N ALA A 109 -11.77 2.35 2.84
CA ALA A 109 -10.85 2.73 1.78
C ALA A 109 -10.96 4.23 1.47
N TYR A 110 -9.83 4.83 1.12
CA TYR A 110 -9.82 6.16 0.51
C TYR A 110 -10.30 6.06 -0.94
N ASN A 111 -11.01 7.09 -1.41
CA ASN A 111 -11.52 7.18 -2.76
C ASN A 111 -10.91 8.38 -3.50
N ASN A 112 -10.73 8.26 -4.82
CA ASN A 112 -10.44 9.38 -5.70
C ASN A 112 -11.72 10.21 -5.88
N SER A 113 -11.60 11.54 -5.90
CA SER A 113 -12.72 12.44 -6.22
C SER A 113 -12.91 12.57 -7.73
N LYS A 114 -14.12 12.83 -8.20
CA LYS A 114 -14.36 13.15 -9.61
C LYS A 114 -14.20 14.64 -9.86
N GLU A 115 -14.04 15.06 -11.11
CA GLU A 115 -13.93 16.49 -11.49
C GLU A 115 -15.11 17.32 -10.95
N GLU A 116 -16.32 16.75 -10.96
CA GLU A 116 -17.55 17.36 -10.45
C GLU A 116 -17.51 17.62 -8.92
N ASP A 117 -16.71 16.83 -8.19
CA ASP A 117 -16.49 16.97 -6.74
C ASP A 117 -15.31 17.90 -6.41
N VAL A 118 -14.52 18.30 -7.42
CA VAL A 118 -13.42 19.24 -7.24
C VAL A 118 -14.00 20.64 -7.22
N ASP A 119 -14.33 21.11 -6.03
CA ASP A 119 -14.68 22.52 -5.82
C ASP A 119 -13.59 23.41 -6.45
N THR A 120 -14.00 24.21 -7.43
CA THR A 120 -13.15 25.18 -8.13
C THR A 120 -12.88 26.34 -7.17
N PHE A 121 -12.14 26.10 -6.09
CA PHE A 121 -11.76 27.13 -5.13
C PHE A 121 -10.24 27.25 -5.01
N CYS A 122 -9.72 28.24 -5.75
CA CYS A 122 -8.56 29.07 -5.44
C CYS A 122 -7.19 28.39 -5.31
N PHE A 123 -6.45 28.27 -6.43
CA PHE A 123 -4.97 28.14 -6.52
C PHE A 123 -4.26 27.09 -5.64
N TYR A 124 -5.00 26.23 -4.94
CA TYR A 124 -4.55 25.18 -4.05
C TYR A 124 -5.63 24.11 -3.97
N ASN A 125 -5.64 23.16 -4.91
CA ASN A 125 -6.58 22.04 -4.87
C ASN A 125 -6.47 21.31 -3.52
N SER A 126 -7.51 21.42 -2.69
CA SER A 126 -7.62 20.70 -1.43
C SER A 126 -9.07 20.35 -1.16
N VAL A 127 -9.43 19.11 -1.43
CA VAL A 127 -10.64 18.47 -0.93
C VAL A 127 -10.58 18.46 0.61
N SER A 128 -11.59 19.04 1.26
CA SER A 128 -11.62 19.35 2.70
C SER A 128 -11.95 18.15 3.59
N GLU A 129 -12.51 17.08 3.04
CA GLU A 129 -12.74 15.83 3.76
C GLU A 129 -12.57 14.68 2.78
N VAL A 130 -11.68 13.72 3.08
CA VAL A 130 -11.46 12.60 2.17
C VAL A 130 -12.59 11.61 2.39
N PRO A 131 -13.49 11.39 1.41
CA PRO A 131 -14.62 10.52 1.63
C PRO A 131 -14.11 9.09 1.69
N LEU A 132 -14.08 8.57 2.92
CA LEU A 132 -13.83 7.17 3.19
C LEU A 132 -15.08 6.36 2.87
N HIS A 133 -14.89 5.23 2.20
CA HIS A 133 -15.95 4.34 1.77
C HIS A 133 -15.61 2.89 2.15
N PRO A 134 -16.61 2.01 2.30
CA PRO A 134 -16.35 0.58 2.34
C PRO A 134 -15.50 0.14 1.14
N LEU A 135 -14.57 -0.79 1.36
CA LEU A 135 -13.74 -1.31 0.29
C LEU A 135 -14.61 -2.00 -0.77
N ASP A 136 -14.53 -1.51 -2.00
CA ASP A 136 -15.17 -2.11 -3.18
C ASP A 136 -14.07 -2.41 -4.21
N ILE A 137 -13.80 -3.69 -4.40
CA ILE A 137 -12.77 -4.20 -5.31
C ILE A 137 -13.11 -3.85 -6.78
N SER A 138 -14.39 -3.64 -7.09
CA SER A 138 -14.84 -3.28 -8.44
C SER A 138 -14.78 -1.77 -8.73
N ASP A 139 -14.61 -0.96 -7.69
CA ASP A 139 -14.53 0.50 -7.81
C ASP A 139 -13.10 0.96 -8.15
N LYS A 140 -12.89 1.31 -9.42
CA LYS A 140 -11.61 1.82 -9.91
C LYS A 140 -11.18 3.13 -9.25
N TYR A 141 -12.11 3.91 -8.69
CA TYR A 141 -11.73 5.13 -7.98
C TYR A 141 -11.09 4.83 -6.62
N GLN A 142 -11.18 3.61 -6.09
CA GLN A 142 -10.44 3.22 -4.88
C GLN A 142 -9.00 2.76 -5.16
N GLU A 143 -8.61 2.69 -6.43
CA GLU A 143 -7.28 2.24 -6.86
C GLU A 143 -6.32 3.42 -7.06
N PHE A 144 -5.11 3.28 -6.49
CA PHE A 144 -4.07 4.29 -6.56
C PHE A 144 -2.78 3.69 -7.09
N GLU A 145 -2.21 4.30 -8.14
CA GLU A 145 -0.86 3.98 -8.57
C GLU A 145 0.15 4.82 -7.78
N ILE A 146 1.03 4.15 -7.04
CA ILE A 146 2.04 4.77 -6.19
C ILE A 146 3.37 4.80 -6.92
N TYR A 147 4.02 5.96 -6.93
CA TYR A 147 5.30 6.14 -7.60
C TYR A 147 6.29 6.93 -6.74
N PRO A 148 7.61 6.63 -6.86
CA PRO A 148 8.63 7.39 -6.17
C PRO A 148 8.70 8.83 -6.71
N ARG A 149 8.73 9.81 -5.81
CA ARG A 149 8.81 11.22 -6.15
C ARG A 149 9.97 11.91 -5.44
N ARG A 150 10.87 12.50 -6.22
CA ARG A 150 12.02 13.26 -5.72
C ARG A 150 11.79 14.76 -5.86
N SER A 151 12.05 15.51 -4.80
CA SER A 151 12.11 16.97 -4.85
C SER A 151 13.33 17.41 -5.65
N LYS A 152 13.13 18.20 -6.72
CA LYS A 152 14.23 18.77 -7.50
C LYS A 152 15.07 19.77 -6.68
N VAL A 153 14.44 20.45 -5.73
CA VAL A 153 15.08 21.50 -4.91
C VAL A 153 15.83 20.91 -3.72
N THR A 154 15.16 20.05 -2.95
CA THR A 154 15.72 19.54 -1.69
C THR A 154 16.38 18.18 -1.83
N LEU A 155 16.34 17.57 -3.03
CA LEU A 155 16.80 16.21 -3.35
C LEU A 155 16.17 15.09 -2.50
N ARG A 156 15.21 15.43 -1.63
CA ARG A 156 14.50 14.49 -0.76
C ARG A 156 13.60 13.59 -1.58
N SER A 157 13.73 12.29 -1.37
CA SER A 157 12.83 11.28 -1.89
C SER A 157 11.54 11.19 -1.05
N GLY A 158 10.59 10.45 -1.58
CA GLY A 158 9.29 10.15 -1.02
C GLY A 158 8.45 9.45 -2.08
N PHE A 159 7.15 9.37 -1.83
CA PHE A 159 6.18 8.81 -2.75
C PHE A 159 5.10 9.85 -3.05
N SER A 160 4.39 9.64 -4.14
CA SER A 160 3.11 10.27 -4.46
C SER A 160 2.22 9.21 -5.11
N ALA A 161 0.92 9.47 -5.13
CA ALA A 161 -0.04 8.63 -5.81
C ALA A 161 -0.78 9.41 -6.90
N LYS A 162 -1.18 8.70 -7.96
CA LYS A 162 -2.16 9.14 -8.95
C LYS A 162 -3.35 8.18 -8.97
N SER A 163 -4.49 8.67 -9.43
CA SER A 163 -5.66 7.81 -9.68
C SER A 163 -5.35 6.82 -10.79
N VAL A 164 -5.89 5.61 -10.68
CA VAL A 164 -5.95 4.65 -11.80
C VAL A 164 -7.13 4.97 -12.72
N ALA A 165 -8.24 5.48 -12.18
CA ALA A 165 -9.33 6.03 -12.98
C ALA A 165 -8.89 7.33 -13.68
N GLU A 166 -9.21 7.47 -14.98
CA GLU A 166 -8.72 8.56 -15.85
C GLU A 166 -9.15 9.95 -15.38
N ASP A 167 -10.36 10.06 -14.85
CA ASP A 167 -11.00 11.27 -14.34
C ASP A 167 -10.93 11.39 -12.80
N GLY A 168 -10.18 10.49 -12.15
CA GLY A 168 -10.06 10.47 -10.70
C GLY A 168 -8.94 11.38 -10.19
N TYR A 169 -9.24 12.10 -9.10
CA TYR A 169 -8.30 12.96 -8.40
C TYR A 169 -7.98 12.41 -7.02
N PRO A 170 -6.70 12.05 -6.75
CA PRO A 170 -6.33 11.49 -5.47
C PRO A 170 -6.45 12.51 -4.34
N PRO A 171 -6.80 12.04 -3.13
CA PRO A 171 -6.80 12.87 -1.94
C PRO A 171 -5.49 13.65 -1.78
N ARG A 172 -5.60 14.90 -1.29
CA ARG A 172 -4.46 15.83 -1.24
C ARG A 172 -3.23 15.26 -0.53
N PHE A 173 -3.42 14.45 0.51
CA PHE A 173 -2.30 13.86 1.25
C PHE A 173 -1.57 12.78 0.43
N LEU A 174 -2.26 12.07 -0.46
CA LEU A 174 -1.69 11.07 -1.36
C LEU A 174 -1.06 11.69 -2.62
N SER A 175 -1.65 12.77 -3.15
CA SER A 175 -1.15 13.47 -4.36
C SER A 175 0.12 14.30 -4.12
N ARG A 176 0.36 14.68 -2.88
CA ARG A 176 1.59 15.39 -2.45
C ARG A 176 2.75 14.42 -2.26
N ARG A 177 3.95 14.96 -2.08
CA ARG A 177 5.11 14.14 -1.72
C ARG A 177 5.04 13.79 -0.24
N TRP A 178 4.91 12.52 0.07
CA TRP A 178 4.89 11.97 1.42
C TRP A 178 6.03 10.97 1.62
N LYS A 179 6.26 10.60 2.88
CA LYS A 179 7.17 9.55 3.28
C LYS A 179 6.40 8.49 4.04
N LEU A 180 6.97 7.31 4.10
CA LEU A 180 6.36 6.18 4.78
C LEU A 180 7.31 5.65 5.82
N SER A 181 6.80 5.40 7.00
CA SER A 181 7.51 4.66 8.02
C SER A 181 6.82 3.36 8.32
N ALA A 182 7.63 2.37 8.63
CA ALA A 182 7.19 1.06 9.03
C ALA A 182 7.67 0.78 10.45
N SER A 183 6.75 0.24 11.25
CA SER A 183 7.03 -0.30 12.57
C SER A 183 6.50 -1.72 12.68
N THR A 184 7.18 -2.52 13.48
CA THR A 184 6.72 -3.85 13.87
C THR A 184 5.37 -3.72 14.57
N SER A 185 4.47 -4.63 14.23
CA SER A 185 3.18 -4.76 14.90
C SER A 185 3.31 -5.89 15.92
N SER A 186 2.97 -5.61 17.18
CA SER A 186 2.87 -6.65 18.22
C SER A 186 1.76 -7.67 17.93
N ASP A 187 0.78 -7.29 17.09
CA ASP A 187 -0.52 -7.95 17.00
C ASP A 187 -0.75 -8.67 15.67
N SER A 188 0.17 -8.60 14.70
CA SER A 188 -0.01 -9.20 13.37
C SER A 188 1.04 -10.25 13.06
N SER A 189 0.75 -11.51 13.40
CA SER A 189 1.46 -12.68 12.89
C SER A 189 1.00 -13.02 11.47
N LEU A 190 1.19 -12.11 10.50
CA LEU A 190 0.97 -12.45 9.10
C LEU A 190 2.21 -13.22 8.61
N GLY A 191 2.12 -14.55 8.71
CA GLY A 191 3.16 -15.48 8.25
C GLY A 191 3.03 -15.81 6.76
N GLU A 192 3.90 -16.69 6.29
CA GLU A 192 3.85 -17.17 4.91
C GLU A 192 2.63 -18.09 4.69
N ALA A 193 1.65 -17.60 3.94
CA ALA A 193 0.55 -18.34 3.36
C ALA A 193 0.90 -18.76 1.93
N SER A 194 1.37 -19.99 1.79
CA SER A 194 1.57 -20.63 0.49
C SER A 194 0.22 -20.88 -0.21
N ARG A 195 0.26 -20.82 -1.55
CA ARG A 195 -0.86 -21.11 -2.45
C ARG A 195 -1.46 -22.50 -2.15
N VAL A 196 -2.70 -22.71 -2.59
CA VAL A 196 -3.30 -24.05 -2.76
C VAL A 196 -2.27 -24.96 -3.46
N ASP A 197 -1.98 -26.10 -2.82
CA ASP A 197 -1.07 -27.10 -3.35
C ASP A 197 -1.76 -27.83 -4.51
N ASP A 198 -1.30 -27.57 -5.73
CA ASP A 198 -1.87 -28.14 -6.96
C ASP A 198 -1.72 -29.68 -6.97
N SER A 199 -0.73 -30.24 -6.27
CA SER A 199 -0.56 -31.69 -6.14
C SER A 199 -1.63 -32.31 -5.23
N LEU A 200 -1.96 -31.66 -4.12
CA LEU A 200 -3.06 -32.08 -3.24
C LEU A 200 -4.43 -31.89 -3.92
N ARG A 201 -4.58 -30.85 -4.74
CA ARG A 201 -5.81 -30.62 -5.52
C ARG A 201 -6.00 -31.66 -6.64
N ALA A 202 -4.91 -32.13 -7.24
CA ALA A 202 -4.94 -33.20 -8.22
C ALA A 202 -5.20 -34.58 -7.57
N GLY A 203 -4.88 -34.72 -6.28
CA GLY A 203 -5.20 -35.91 -5.49
C GLY A 203 -6.71 -36.08 -5.33
N LYS A 204 -7.25 -37.17 -5.87
CA LYS A 204 -8.63 -37.57 -5.55
C LYS A 204 -8.69 -38.08 -4.10
N PRO A 205 -9.75 -37.77 -3.34
CA PRO A 205 -9.94 -38.37 -2.02
C PRO A 205 -10.07 -39.89 -2.16
N GLU A 206 -9.41 -40.64 -1.28
CA GLU A 206 -9.61 -42.07 -1.17
C GLU A 206 -11.01 -42.32 -0.58
N PHE A 207 -11.91 -42.88 -1.40
CA PHE A 207 -13.21 -43.31 -0.92
C PHE A 207 -13.10 -44.73 -0.37
N ASN A 208 -13.01 -44.85 0.95
CA ASN A 208 -13.22 -46.12 1.64
C ASN A 208 -14.72 -46.31 1.84
N PHE A 209 -15.33 -47.13 0.98
CA PHE A 209 -16.70 -47.61 1.18
C PHE A 209 -16.63 -48.85 2.08
N THR A 210 -16.97 -48.68 3.35
CA THR A 210 -17.15 -49.79 4.32
C THR A 210 -18.62 -50.13 4.46
#